data_AF-A0A353VQ37-F1
#
_entry.id   AF-A0A353VQ37-F1
#
_cell.length_a   1.000
_cell.length_b   1.000
_cell.length_c   1.000
_cell.angle_alpha   90.00
_cell.angle_beta   90.00
_cell.angle_gamma   90.00
#
_symmetry.space_group_name_H-M   'P 1'
#
loop_
_entity.id
_entity.type
_entity.pdbx_description
1 polymer ?
#
loop_
_entity_poly.entity_id
_entity_poly.type
_entity_poly.pdbx_seq_one_letter_code
_entity_poly.pdbx_strand_id
1 'polypeptide(L)' 'MEKLFKRHDEEIAAAPMSMIRSMMNVIDWSSRLLIIKGAKGVGKSTLMQQYIKRNYQAGDRSVLYCSADSSYFST' A
#
# COMPACT_ATOMS: atom_id res chain seq x y z
N MET A 1 -8.06 13.12 8.66
CA MET A 1 -6.90 12.85 7.78
C MET A 1 -5.67 12.42 8.56
N GLU A 2 -5.31 13.09 9.66
CA GLU A 2 -4.12 12.73 10.45
C GLU A 2 -4.10 11.25 10.92
N LYS A 3 -5.24 10.73 11.39
CA LYS A 3 -5.39 9.31 11.77
C LYS A 3 -5.07 8.34 10.63
N LEU A 4 -5.43 8.69 9.39
CA LEU A 4 -5.13 7.86 8.20
C LEU A 4 -3.63 7.87 7.89
N PHE A 5 -2.99 9.05 7.93
CA PHE A 5 -1.56 9.15 7.68
C PHE A 5 -0.72 8.47 8.76
N LYS A 6 -1.13 8.55 10.03
CA LYS A 6 -0.48 7.79 11.11
C LYS A 6 -0.54 6.28 10.84
N ARG A 7 -1.72 5.77 10.48
CA ARG A 7 -1.94 4.36 10.13
C ARG A 7 -1.09 3.94 8.92
N HIS A 8 -1.07 4.78 7.89
CA HIS A 8 -0.24 4.60 6.71
C HIS A 8 1.24 4.46 7.07
N ASP A 9 1.78 5.41 7.85
CA ASP A 9 3.19 5.41 8.24
C ASP A 9 3.55 4.11 8.99
N GLU A 10 2.70 3.67 9.92
CA GLU A 10 2.85 2.41 10.65
C GLU A 10 2.83 1.17 9.73
N GLU A 11 1.85 1.08 8.82
CA GLU A 11 1.67 -0.07 7.93
C GLU A 11 2.76 -0.18 6.87
N ILE A 12 3.22 0.96 6.31
CA ILE A 12 4.34 0.99 5.37
C ILE A 12 5.66 0.68 6.08
N ALA A 13 5.89 1.22 7.28
CA ALA A 13 7.09 0.91 8.06
C ALA A 13 7.19 -0.60 8.38
N ALA A 14 6.07 -1.25 8.70
CA ALA A 14 6.01 -2.68 9.00
C ALA A 14 6.14 -3.59 7.76
N ALA A 15 6.01 -3.07 6.55
CA ALA A 15 6.02 -3.89 5.34
C ALA A 15 7.36 -4.63 5.16
N PRO A 16 7.35 -5.97 4.96
CA PRO A 16 8.56 -6.77 4.82
C PRO A 16 9.25 -6.47 3.49
N MET A 17 10.58 -6.36 3.50
CA MET A 17 11.39 -6.08 2.30
C MET A 17 12.41 -7.18 1.97
N SER A 18 12.45 -8.27 2.75
CA SER A 18 13.36 -9.41 2.51
C SER A 18 13.06 -10.14 1.20
N MET A 19 11.81 -10.10 0.74
CA MET A 19 11.38 -10.60 -0.56
C MET A 19 10.40 -9.62 -1.19
N ILE A 20 10.72 -9.12 -2.37
CA ILE A 20 9.84 -8.25 -3.15
C ILE A 20 9.03 -9.10 -4.13
N ARG A 21 7.72 -8.84 -4.20
CA ARG A 21 6.82 -9.52 -5.12
C ARG A 21 7.19 -9.19 -6.57
N SER A 22 7.48 -10.20 -7.38
CA SER A 22 7.88 -10.04 -8.80
C SER A 22 6.87 -9.27 -9.64
N MET A 23 5.58 -9.38 -9.31
CA MET A 23 4.49 -8.62 -9.97
C MET A 23 4.70 -7.10 -9.94
N MET A 24 5.48 -6.57 -8.99
CA MET A 24 5.80 -5.14 -8.93
C MET A 24 6.39 -4.60 -10.24
N ASN A 25 7.17 -5.42 -10.95
CA ASN A 25 7.90 -5.01 -12.14
C ASN A 25 7.08 -5.12 -13.44
N VAL A 26 5.88 -5.70 -13.39
CA VAL A 26 5.02 -5.90 -14.58
C VAL A 26 3.74 -5.06 -14.54
N ILE A 27 3.43 -4.48 -13.38
CA ILE A 27 2.29 -3.57 -13.23
C ILE A 27 2.66 -2.21 -13.82
N ASP A 28 1.77 -1.67 -14.65
CA ASP A 28 1.81 -0.26 -15.02
C ASP A 28 1.24 0.60 -13.88
N TRP A 29 2.13 1.18 -13.08
CA TRP A 29 1.77 2.04 -11.95
C TRP A 29 1.37 3.46 -12.37
N SER A 30 1.53 3.83 -13.65
CA SER A 30 1.07 5.12 -14.17
C SER A 30 -0.45 5.15 -14.44
N SER A 31 -1.08 3.96 -14.45
CA SER A 31 -2.52 3.81 -14.62
C SER A 31 -3.29 4.58 -13.54
N ARG A 32 -4.27 5.42 -13.97
CA ARG A 32 -5.11 6.21 -13.05
C ARG A 32 -5.91 5.36 -12.06
N LEU A 33 -6.24 4.13 -12.45
CA LEU A 33 -6.94 3.17 -11.61
C LEU A 33 -6.43 1.77 -11.93
N LEU A 34 -6.01 1.05 -10.89
CA LEU A 34 -5.51 -0.31 -10.97
C LEU A 34 -6.31 -1.19 -10.00
N ILE A 35 -6.69 -2.39 -10.46
CA ILE A 35 -7.29 -3.41 -9.60
C ILE A 35 -6.40 -4.64 -9.60
N ILE A 36 -5.90 -5.03 -8.42
CA ILE A 36 -5.12 -6.25 -8.23
C ILE A 36 -6.06 -7.34 -7.68
N LYS A 37 -6.40 -8.33 -8.51
CA LYS A 37 -7.28 -9.46 -8.13
C LYS A 37 -6.47 -10.70 -7.73
N GLY A 38 -7.07 -11.58 -6.94
CA GLY A 38 -6.48 -12.87 -6.54
C GLY A 38 -7.01 -13.40 -5.22
N ALA A 39 -6.72 -14.66 -4.90
CA ALA A 39 -7.19 -15.33 -3.69
C ALA A 39 -6.77 -14.62 -2.38
N LYS A 40 -7.48 -14.88 -1.27
CA LYS A 40 -7.13 -14.33 0.05
C LYS A 40 -5.75 -14.84 0.47
N GLY A 41 -4.94 -13.97 1.09
CA GLY A 41 -3.62 -14.36 1.61
C GLY A 41 -2.46 -14.40 0.61
N VAL A 42 -2.68 -14.21 -0.69
CA VAL A 42 -1.60 -14.28 -1.71
C VAL A 42 -0.61 -13.11 -1.69
N GLY A 43 -0.79 -12.11 -0.83
CA GLY A 43 0.14 -10.99 -0.66
C GLY A 43 -0.14 -9.72 -1.49
N LYS A 44 -1.39 -9.52 -1.93
CA LYS A 44 -1.81 -8.33 -2.69
C LYS A 44 -1.55 -7.02 -1.93
N SER A 45 -1.96 -6.96 -0.67
CA SER A 45 -1.71 -5.80 0.20
C SER A 45 -0.22 -5.58 0.42
N THR A 46 0.54 -6.66 0.65
CA THR A 46 2.00 -6.59 0.79
C THR A 46 2.66 -6.02 -0.46
N LEU A 47 2.24 -6.42 -1.67
CA LEU A 47 2.74 -5.86 -2.92
C LEU A 47 2.53 -4.34 -3.00
N MET A 48 1.32 -3.86 -2.66
CA MET A 48 1.02 -2.42 -2.64
C MET A 48 1.87 -1.66 -1.61
N GLN A 49 1.98 -2.20 -0.39
CA GLN A 49 2.80 -1.60 0.67
C GLN A 49 4.28 -1.55 0.32
N GLN A 50 4.83 -2.64 -0.24
CA GLN A 50 6.21 -2.71 -0.71
C GLN A 50 6.48 -1.71 -1.85
N TYR A 51 5.53 -1.55 -2.78
CA TYR A 51 5.67 -0.57 -3.85
C TYR A 51 5.77 0.84 -3.29
N ILE A 52 4.89 1.19 -2.35
CA ILE A 52 4.92 2.50 -1.68
C ILE A 52 6.25 2.70 -0.95
N LYS A 53 6.65 1.74 -0.11
CA LYS A 53 7.89 1.81 0.67
C LYS A 53 9.15 1.99 -0.18
N ARG A 54 9.15 1.45 -1.40
CA ARG A 54 10.29 1.50 -2.31
C ARG A 54 10.37 2.81 -3.10
N ASN A 55 9.23 3.45 -3.40
CA ASN A 55 9.15 4.57 -4.34
C ASN A 55 8.89 5.93 -3.69
N TYR A 56 8.47 5.95 -2.42
CA TYR A 56 8.16 7.17 -1.69
C TYR A 56 8.98 7.26 -0.41
N GLN A 57 9.35 8.48 -0.03
CA GLN A 57 10.10 8.72 1.20
C GLN A 57 9.19 8.58 2.42
N ALA A 58 9.78 8.20 3.56
CA ALA A 58 9.03 8.18 4.82
C ALA A 58 8.48 9.58 5.13
N GLY A 59 7.19 9.67 5.43
CA GLY A 59 6.50 10.94 5.69
C GLY A 59 6.02 11.70 4.43
N ASP A 60 6.28 11.18 3.23
CA ASP A 60 5.71 11.74 1.99
C ASP A 60 4.17 11.67 2.02
N ARG A 61 3.52 12.81 1.76
CA ARG A 61 2.06 12.97 1.79
C ARG A 61 1.42 12.99 0.40
N SER A 62 2.20 12.75 -0.65
CA SER A 62 1.72 12.54 -2.02
C SER A 62 1.09 11.16 -2.24
N VAL A 63 1.27 10.23 -1.28
CA VAL A 63 0.75 8.87 -1.31
C VAL A 63 -0.01 8.55 -0.02
N LEU A 64 -1.06 7.74 -0.12
CA LEU A 64 -1.81 7.23 1.02
C LEU A 64 -2.18 5.76 0.80
N TYR A 65 -1.88 4.94 1.79
CA TYR A 65 -2.37 3.57 1.90
C TYR A 65 -3.42 3.55 3.01
N CYS A 66 -4.62 3.05 2.71
CA CYS A 66 -5.68 2.92 3.68
C CYS A 66 -6.51 1.67 3.40
N SER A 67 -6.98 1.03 4.47
CA SER A 67 -8.01 -0.01 4.37
C SER A 67 -9.38 0.63 4.20
N ALA A 68 -10.17 0.11 3.26
CA ALA A 68 -11.58 0.50 3.09
C ALA A 68 -12.42 0.11 4.33
N ASP A 69 -12.01 -0.90 5.08
CA ASP A 69 -12.68 -1.36 6.31
C ASP A 69 -12.34 -0.48 7.54
N SER A 70 -11.56 0.59 7.37
CA SER A 70 -11.21 1.47 8.49
C SER A 70 -12.45 2.16 9.05
N SER A 71 -12.56 2.22 10.39
CA SER A 71 -13.59 3.01 11.08
C SER A 71 -13.50 4.51 10.82
N TYR A 72 -12.42 4.99 10.20
CA TYR A 72 -12.37 6.36 9.70
C TYR A 72 -13.44 6.62 8.64
N PHE A 73 -13.83 5.60 7.87
CA PHE A 73 -14.83 5.70 6.80
C PHE A 73 -16.23 5.26 7.24
N SER A 74 -16.40 4.76 8.47
CA SER A 74 -17.73 4.50 9.03
C SER A 74 -18.36 5.81 9.50
N THR A 75 -19.63 6.03 9.15
CA THR A 75 -20.45 7.16 9.58
C THR A 75 -20.83 7.05 11.05
#